data_AF-A0A6A9SUE7-F1
#
_entry.id   AF-A0A6A9SUE7-F1
#
_cell.length_a   1.000
_cell.length_b   1.000
_cell.length_c   1.000
_cell.angle_alpha   90.00
_cell.angle_beta   90.00
_cell.angle_gamma   90.00
#
_symmetry.space_group_name_H-M   'P 1'
#
loop_
_entity.id
_entity.type
_entity.pdbx_description
1 polymer ?
#
loop_
_entity_poly.entity_id
_entity_poly.type
_entity_poly.pdbx_seq_one_letter_code
_entity_poly.pdbx_strand_id
1 'polypeptide(L)'
;MDDDSDVLFPLFVAELLTLVVALAVVTASLLGRTALLASFSRTARLLALGFLTVELLVPAWLYYDIRKRGGDRMWLHASVMPIVNLLAVAAYISERNARED
;
A
#
# COMPACT_ATOMS: atom_id res chain seq x y z
N MET A 1 -20.59 -1.98 16.69
CA MET A 1 -19.55 -2.92 16.22
C MET A 1 -18.44 -2.01 15.74
N ASP A 2 -17.75 -1.41 16.70
CA ASP A 2 -16.85 -0.27 16.46
C ASP A 2 -15.40 -0.60 16.87
N ASP A 3 -15.21 -1.69 17.63
CA ASP A 3 -13.95 -2.06 18.27
C ASP A 3 -12.86 -2.50 17.28
N ASP A 4 -13.21 -3.28 16.24
CA ASP A 4 -12.23 -3.72 15.24
C ASP A 4 -11.67 -2.56 14.41
N SER A 5 -12.48 -1.54 14.12
CA SER A 5 -12.06 -0.42 13.28
C SER A 5 -11.02 0.50 13.95
N ASP A 6 -11.04 0.58 15.28
CA ASP A 6 -10.13 1.41 16.07
C ASP A 6 -8.72 0.79 16.20
N VAL A 7 -8.60 -0.54 16.17
CA VAL A 7 -7.31 -1.24 16.23
C VAL A 7 -6.63 -1.33 14.86
N LEU A 8 -7.40 -1.42 13.78
CA LEU A 8 -6.86 -1.53 12.42
C LEU A 8 -6.25 -0.24 11.89
N PHE A 9 -6.72 0.92 12.38
CA PHE A 9 -6.21 2.22 11.94
C PHE A 9 -4.74 2.48 12.32
N PRO A 10 -4.29 2.32 13.58
CA PRO A 10 -2.88 2.50 13.93
C PRO A 10 -1.98 1.48 13.22
N LEU A 11 -2.46 0.25 13.00
CA LEU A 11 -1.75 -0.76 12.23
C LEU A 11 -1.59 -0.33 10.76
N PHE A 12 -2.67 0.11 10.12
CA PHE A 12 -2.64 0.67 8.76
C PHE A 12 -1.62 1.81 8.63
N VAL A 13 -1.58 2.74 9.60
CA VAL A 13 -0.62 3.85 9.59
C VAL A 13 0.81 3.33 9.72
N ALA A 14 1.06 2.36 10.61
CA ALA A 14 2.38 1.77 10.79
C ALA A 14 2.85 1.02 9.53
N GLU A 15 1.96 0.27 8.87
CA GLU A 15 2.23 -0.45 7.62
C GLU A 15 2.53 0.54 6.49
N LEU A 16 1.71 1.58 6.34
CA LEU A 16 1.90 2.62 5.34
C LEU A 16 3.24 3.35 5.56
N LEU A 17 3.56 3.71 6.80
CA LEU A 17 4.86 4.33 7.14
C LEU A 17 6.02 3.39 6.81
N THR A 18 5.87 2.10 7.06
CA THR A 18 6.89 1.09 6.73
C THR A 18 7.13 1.02 5.23
N LEU A 19 6.08 1.02 4.41
CA LEU A 19 6.18 1.06 2.94
C LEU A 19 6.87 2.34 2.46
N VAL A 20 6.51 3.49 3.02
CA VAL A 20 7.14 4.79 2.68
C VAL A 20 8.63 4.80 3.04
N VAL A 21 9.00 4.31 4.22
CA VAL A 21 10.39 4.20 4.65
C VAL A 21 11.16 3.23 3.76
N ALA A 22 10.59 2.07 3.44
CA ALA A 22 11.21 1.11 2.53
C ALA A 22 11.47 1.73 1.14
N LEU A 23 10.49 2.46 0.58
CA LEU A 23 10.65 3.16 -0.69
C LEU A 23 11.78 4.19 -0.63
N ALA A 24 11.84 4.98 0.45
CA ALA A 24 12.88 5.97 0.67
C ALA A 24 14.27 5.33 0.76
N VAL A 25 14.42 4.20 1.46
CA VAL A 25 15.68 3.46 1.59
C VAL A 25 16.14 2.90 0.25
N VAL A 26 15.24 2.25 -0.51
CA VAL A 26 15.56 1.71 -1.84
C VAL A 26 15.97 2.83 -2.80
N THR A 27 15.24 3.96 -2.79
CA THR A 27 15.55 5.12 -3.61
C THR A 27 16.91 5.72 -3.23
N ALA A 28 17.16 5.93 -1.94
CA ALA A 28 18.45 6.44 -1.46
C ALA A 28 19.61 5.51 -1.84
N SER A 29 19.40 4.19 -1.77
CA SER A 29 20.39 3.19 -2.21
C SER A 29 20.68 3.28 -3.70
N LEU A 30 19.66 3.40 -4.54
CA LEU A 30 19.81 3.56 -6.00
C LEU A 30 20.51 4.86 -6.38
N LEU A 31 20.32 5.93 -5.60
CA LEU A 31 20.99 7.22 -5.77
C LEU A 31 22.41 7.26 -5.17
N GLY A 32 22.89 6.16 -4.57
CA GLY A 32 24.21 6.10 -3.93
C GLY A 32 24.31 6.95 -2.65
N ARG A 33 23.18 7.33 -2.04
CA ARG A 33 23.14 8.15 -0.81
C ARG A 33 23.28 7.34 0.47
N THR A 34 23.22 6.02 0.38
CA THR A 34 23.39 5.09 1.51
C THR A 34 24.04 3.78 1.07
N ALA A 35 24.78 3.13 1.98
CA ALA A 35 25.34 1.79 1.79
C ALA A 35 24.31 0.67 2.05
N LEU A 36 23.13 1.00 2.60
CA LEU A 36 22.05 0.04 2.77
C LEU A 36 21.65 -0.55 1.42
N LEU A 37 21.45 -1.87 1.38
CA LEU A 37 21.12 -2.65 0.18
C LEU A 37 22.19 -2.61 -0.93
N ALA A 38 23.40 -2.09 -0.68
CA ALA A 38 24.46 -2.02 -1.69
C ALA A 38 24.96 -3.42 -2.12
N SER A 39 24.79 -4.43 -1.28
CA SER A 39 25.07 -5.84 -1.60
C SER A 39 24.12 -6.41 -2.66
N PHE A 40 22.97 -5.79 -2.89
CA PHE A 40 22.01 -6.22 -3.90
C PHE A 40 22.34 -5.61 -5.27
N SER A 41 22.09 -6.39 -6.33
CA SER A 41 22.23 -5.91 -7.70
C SER A 41 21.35 -4.68 -7.95
N ARG A 42 21.77 -3.83 -8.90
CA ARG A 42 20.97 -2.66 -9.31
C ARG A 42 19.59 -3.09 -9.80
N THR A 43 19.50 -4.19 -10.54
CA THR A 43 18.25 -4.76 -11.04
C THR A 43 17.31 -5.15 -9.89
N ALA A 44 17.81 -5.83 -8.85
CA ALA A 44 16.99 -6.19 -7.69
C ALA A 44 16.43 -4.95 -6.98
N ARG A 45 17.25 -3.90 -6.82
CA ARG A 45 16.81 -2.63 -6.22
C ARG A 45 15.77 -1.90 -7.09
N LEU A 46 15.89 -1.93 -8.42
CA LEU A 46 14.89 -1.36 -9.33
C LEU A 46 13.56 -2.13 -9.28
N LEU A 47 13.60 -3.46 -9.20
CA LEU A 47 12.39 -4.28 -9.03
C LEU A 47 11.72 -3.98 -7.68
N ALA A 48 12.49 -3.88 -6.60
CA ALA A 48 11.98 -3.48 -5.30
C ALA A 48 11.35 -2.09 -5.33
N LEU A 49 11.96 -1.12 -6.04
CA LEU A 49 11.40 0.22 -6.23
C LEU A 49 10.05 0.15 -6.95
N GLY A 50 9.97 -0.61 -8.06
CA GLY A 50 8.73 -0.80 -8.81
C GLY A 50 7.63 -1.44 -7.96
N PHE A 51 7.96 -2.51 -7.23
CA PHE A 51 7.05 -3.18 -6.31
C PHE A 51 6.51 -2.22 -5.24
N LEU A 52 7.39 -1.52 -4.51
CA LEU A 52 7.01 -0.57 -3.46
C LEU A 52 6.18 0.61 -4.01
N THR A 53 6.44 1.02 -5.25
CA THR A 53 5.65 2.07 -5.89
C THR A 53 4.21 1.61 -6.11
N VAL A 54 4.00 0.38 -6.61
CA VAL A 54 2.65 -0.19 -6.77
C VAL A 54 1.97 -0.35 -5.41
N GLU A 55 2.70 -0.86 -4.41
CA GLU A 55 2.22 -1.03 -3.04
C GLU A 55 1.75 0.27 -2.37
N LEU A 56 2.28 1.42 -2.79
CA LEU A 56 1.83 2.74 -2.29
C LEU A 56 0.74 3.38 -3.15
N LEU A 57 0.74 3.12 -4.47
CA LEU A 57 -0.27 3.65 -5.38
C LEU A 57 -1.66 3.04 -5.10
N VAL A 58 -1.70 1.74 -4.78
CA VAL A 58 -2.96 1.03 -4.46
C VAL A 58 -3.71 1.66 -3.29
N PRO A 59 -3.14 1.79 -2.08
CA PRO A 59 -3.84 2.40 -0.94
C PRO A 59 -4.14 3.89 -1.17
N ALA A 60 -3.28 4.62 -1.88
CA ALA A 60 -3.53 6.02 -2.23
C ALA A 60 -4.76 6.18 -3.14
N TRP A 61 -4.88 5.33 -4.16
CA TRP A 61 -6.03 5.31 -5.06
C TRP A 61 -7.30 4.91 -4.30
N LEU A 62 -7.23 3.86 -3.47
CA LEU A 62 -8.37 3.38 -2.71
C LEU A 62 -8.88 4.42 -1.72
N TYR A 63 -7.97 5.11 -1.03
CA TYR A 63 -8.30 6.22 -0.15
C TYR A 63 -9.03 7.34 -0.88
N TYR A 64 -8.57 7.70 -2.08
CA TYR A 64 -9.22 8.71 -2.90
C TYR A 64 -10.63 8.27 -3.35
N ASP A 65 -10.81 7.02 -3.80
CA ASP A 65 -12.11 6.53 -4.27
C ASP A 65 -13.12 6.41 -3.12
N ILE A 66 -12.72 5.83 -1.98
CA ILE A 66 -13.56 5.72 -0.77
C ILE A 66 -13.95 7.12 -0.26
N ARG A 67 -13.01 8.08 -0.27
CA ARG A 67 -13.32 9.46 0.15
C ARG A 67 -14.32 10.15 -0.78
N LYS A 68 -14.30 9.83 -2.07
CA LYS A 68 -15.18 10.44 -3.08
C LYS A 68 -16.56 9.77 -3.14
N ARG A 69 -16.62 8.45 -3.06
CA ARG A 69 -17.82 7.65 -3.33
C ARG A 69 -18.43 6.97 -2.09
N GLY A 70 -17.72 7.02 -0.96
CA GLY A 70 -18.03 6.16 0.19
C GLY A 70 -17.50 4.74 -0.03
N GLY A 71 -17.36 3.99 1.05
CA GLY A 71 -16.82 2.64 1.02
C GLY A 71 -16.38 2.20 2.41
N ASP A 72 -16.28 0.88 2.61
CA ASP A 72 -15.82 0.35 3.88
C ASP A 72 -14.32 0.63 4.07
N ARG A 73 -13.95 1.12 5.27
CA ARG A 73 -12.57 1.37 5.66
C ARG A 73 -11.77 0.08 5.84
N MET A 74 -12.42 -1.07 5.99
CA MET A 74 -11.75 -2.39 5.99
C MET A 74 -10.88 -2.58 4.75
N TRP A 75 -11.33 -2.09 3.59
CA TRP A 75 -10.56 -2.19 2.35
C TRP A 75 -9.27 -1.36 2.35
N LEU A 76 -9.22 -0.26 3.13
CA LEU A 76 -7.99 0.52 3.29
C LEU A 76 -6.89 -0.28 3.99
N HIS A 77 -7.25 -1.01 5.04
CA HIS A 77 -6.29 -1.86 5.73
C HIS A 77 -5.81 -3.01 4.85
N ALA A 78 -6.71 -3.69 4.14
CA ALA A 78 -6.32 -4.74 3.19
C ALA A 78 -5.44 -4.22 2.04
N SER A 79 -5.56 -2.94 1.68
CA SER A 79 -4.80 -2.32 0.58
C SER A 79 -3.33 -2.00 0.90
N VAL A 80 -2.94 -1.97 2.18
CA VAL A 80 -1.54 -1.77 2.61
C VAL A 80 -0.82 -3.08 2.93
N MET A 81 -1.54 -4.20 2.98
CA MET A 81 -0.94 -5.51 3.15
C MET A 81 -0.21 -5.92 1.86
N PRO A 82 1.11 -6.14 1.91
CA PRO A 82 1.88 -6.52 0.73
C PRO A 82 1.31 -7.78 0.09
N ILE A 83 1.33 -7.86 -1.24
CA ILE A 83 0.78 -8.99 -2.03
C ILE A 83 -0.76 -9.05 -2.03
N VAL A 84 -1.40 -8.76 -0.89
CA VAL A 84 -2.86 -8.79 -0.72
C VAL A 84 -3.52 -7.55 -1.34
N ASN A 85 -2.79 -6.46 -1.51
CA ASN A 85 -3.29 -5.18 -1.99
C ASN A 85 -4.10 -5.25 -3.31
N LEU A 86 -3.67 -6.07 -4.28
CA LEU A 86 -4.34 -6.22 -5.58
C LEU A 86 -5.64 -7.03 -5.44
N LEU A 87 -5.65 -8.02 -4.55
CA LEU A 87 -6.86 -8.78 -4.23
C LEU A 87 -7.88 -7.90 -3.52
N ALA A 88 -7.42 -7.04 -2.61
CA ALA A 88 -8.26 -6.05 -1.94
C ALA A 88 -8.89 -5.09 -2.95
N VAL A 89 -8.13 -4.58 -3.92
CA VAL A 89 -8.66 -3.73 -5.00
C VAL A 89 -9.71 -4.47 -5.84
N ALA A 90 -9.42 -5.71 -6.24
CA ALA A 90 -10.36 -6.50 -7.06
C ALA A 90 -11.67 -6.75 -6.32
N ALA A 91 -11.60 -7.13 -5.03
CA ALA A 91 -12.77 -7.34 -4.19
C ALA A 91 -13.57 -6.04 -3.97
N TYR A 92 -12.89 -4.93 -3.69
CA TYR A 92 -13.52 -3.62 -3.55
C TYR A 92 -14.26 -3.18 -4.82
N ILE A 93 -13.66 -3.34 -6.00
CA ILE A 93 -14.30 -2.98 -7.27
C ILE A 93 -15.52 -3.87 -7.53
N SER A 94 -15.41 -5.16 -7.24
CA SER A 94 -16.53 -6.10 -7.36
C SER A 94 -17.70 -5.70 -6.47
N GLU A 95 -17.44 -5.38 -5.19
CA GLU A 95 -18.45 -4.91 -4.26
C GLU A 95 -19.05 -3.56 -4.68
N ARG A 96 -18.21 -2.64 -5.17
CA ARG A 96 -18.65 -1.32 -5.65
C ARG A 96 -19.66 -1.46 -6.80
N ASN A 97 -19.31 -2.24 -7.83
CA ASN A 97 -20.16 -2.41 -9.00
C ASN A 97 -21.50 -3.07 -8.63
N ALA A 98 -21.49 -4.04 -7.70
CA ALA A 98 -22.71 -4.68 -7.23
C ALA A 98 -23.66 -3.76 -6.42
N ARG A 99 -23.18 -2.61 -5.94
CA ARG A 99 -24.00 -1.59 -5.26
C ARG A 99 -24.53 -0.52 -6.23
N GLU A 100 -23.94 -0.40 -7.41
CA GLU A 100 -24.34 0.55 -8.45
C GLU A 100 -25.43 -0.04 -9.39
N ASP A 101 -25.55 -1.38 -9.45
CA ASP A 101 -26.62 -2.14 -10.13
C ASP A 101 -27.87 -2.33 -9.24
#